data_AF-A0A4Y8ZWK7-F1
#
_entry.id   AF-A0A4Y8ZWK7-F1
#
_cell.length_a   1.000
_cell.length_b   1.000
_cell.length_c   1.000
_cell.angle_alpha   90.00
_cell.angle_beta   90.00
_cell.angle_gamma   90.00
#
_symmetry.space_group_name_H-M   'P 1'
#
loop_
_entity.id
_entity.type
_entity.pdbx_description
1 polymer ?
#
loop_
_entity_poly.entity_id
_entity_poly.type
_entity_poly.pdbx_seq_one_letter_code
_entity_poly.pdbx_strand_id
1 'polypeptide(L)'
;MFGRTLLTVTSLVLSASGLGALFAPAELAGLLVSSAAPPLALVIQLTASGLLGFAILNWMSRRNRIGGIYGRPLGLANLLLFAIAALSLGKAIAAGTLSPAAWPACLLLALFAASFAWLVFVHDPLGGEVRNGSR
;
A
#
# COMPACT_ATOMS: atom_id res chain seq x y z
N MET A 1 6.67 16.24 9.10
CA MET A 1 7.06 15.06 9.90
C MET A 1 6.17 13.85 9.63
N PHE A 2 4.84 14.04 9.52
CA PHE A 2 3.86 12.98 9.25
C PHE A 2 4.19 12.07 8.06
N GLY A 3 4.50 12.65 6.88
CA GLY A 3 4.81 11.87 5.67
C GLY A 3 5.99 10.89 5.81
N ARG A 4 7.04 11.27 6.56
CA ARG A 4 8.18 10.38 6.81
C ARG A 4 7.78 9.13 7.59
N THR A 5 6.99 9.31 8.65
CA THR A 5 6.52 8.21 9.48
C THR A 5 5.61 7.29 8.68
N LEU A 6 4.68 7.87 7.91
CA LEU A 6 3.77 7.11 7.05
C LEU A 6 4.55 6.24 6.04
N LEU A 7 5.49 6.82 5.29
CA LEU A 7 6.31 6.06 4.33
C LEU A 7 7.17 4.98 5.00
N THR A 8 7.68 5.25 6.21
CA THR A 8 8.49 4.27 6.95
C THR A 8 7.63 3.08 7.38
N VAL A 9 6.46 3.34 7.97
CA VAL A 9 5.54 2.28 8.40
C VAL A 9 5.04 1.48 7.20
N THR A 10 4.61 2.17 6.13
CA THR A 10 4.19 1.54 4.87
C THR A 10 5.30 0.67 4.27
N SER A 11 6.54 1.15 4.26
CA SER A 11 7.69 0.38 3.79
C SER A 11 7.87 -0.91 4.59
N LEU A 12 7.83 -0.84 5.92
CA LEU A 12 7.96 -2.03 6.77
C LEU A 12 6.83 -3.04 6.55
N VAL A 13 5.58 -2.57 6.43
CA VAL A 13 4.41 -3.43 6.17
C VAL A 13 4.53 -4.13 4.81
N LEU A 14 4.91 -3.38 3.76
CA LEU A 14 5.09 -3.94 2.42
C LEU A 14 6.29 -4.89 2.36
N SER A 15 7.40 -4.58 3.04
CA SER A 15 8.55 -5.47 3.15
C SER A 15 8.20 -6.77 3.86
N ALA A 16 7.50 -6.72 4.99
CA ALA A 16 7.09 -7.92 5.72
C ALA A 16 6.14 -8.79 4.87
N SER A 17 5.15 -8.16 4.23
CA SER A 17 4.17 -8.85 3.39
C SER A 17 4.83 -9.45 2.14
N GLY A 18 5.69 -8.68 1.48
CA GLY A 18 6.41 -9.10 0.27
C GLY A 18 7.43 -10.22 0.56
N LEU A 19 8.20 -10.13 1.65
CA LEU A 19 9.12 -11.19 2.04
C LEU A 19 8.37 -12.47 2.40
N GLY A 20 7.31 -12.37 3.22
CA GLY A 20 6.48 -13.52 3.57
C GLY A 20 5.92 -14.23 2.34
N ALA A 21 5.40 -13.46 1.38
CA ALA A 21 4.85 -14.01 0.15
C ALA A 21 5.90 -14.56 -0.84
N LEU A 22 7.12 -14.02 -0.81
CA LEU A 22 8.21 -14.51 -1.66
C LEU A 22 8.75 -15.87 -1.18
N PHE A 23 8.88 -16.05 0.14
CA PHE A 23 9.46 -17.25 0.74
C PHE A 23 8.46 -18.37 1.01
N ALA A 24 7.17 -18.05 1.22
CA ALA A 24 6.12 -19.04 1.49
C ALA A 24 4.93 -18.97 0.50
N PRO A 25 5.16 -18.94 -0.82
CA PRO A 25 4.09 -18.73 -1.80
C PRO A 25 3.12 -19.92 -1.87
N ALA A 26 3.60 -21.15 -1.72
CA ALA A 26 2.78 -22.35 -1.77
C ALA A 26 1.86 -22.46 -0.55
N GLU A 27 2.38 -22.14 0.64
CA GLU A 27 1.60 -22.08 1.89
C GLU A 27 0.49 -21.03 1.78
N LEU A 28 0.82 -19.82 1.31
CA LEU A 28 -0.19 -18.78 1.09
C LEU A 28 -1.23 -19.18 0.03
N ALA A 29 -0.82 -19.88 -1.03
CA ALA A 29 -1.75 -20.38 -2.03
C ALA A 29 -2.71 -21.41 -1.42
N GLY A 30 -2.20 -22.33 -0.59
CA GLY A 30 -2.99 -23.34 0.12
C GLY A 30 -3.98 -22.76 1.13
N LEU A 31 -3.64 -21.62 1.75
CA LEU A 31 -4.57 -20.88 2.63
C LEU A 31 -5.73 -20.25 1.87
N LEU A 32 -5.54 -19.90 0.58
CA LEU A 32 -6.58 -19.30 -0.24
C LEU A 32 -7.47 -20.36 -0.91
N VAL A 33 -6.87 -21.46 -1.37
CA VAL A 33 -7.57 -22.54 -2.09
C VAL A 33 -6.98 -23.88 -1.67
N SER A 34 -7.81 -24.77 -1.14
CA SER A 34 -7.38 -26.09 -0.63
C SER A 34 -6.76 -27.02 -1.70
N SER A 35 -6.95 -26.73 -2.99
CA SER A 35 -6.29 -27.37 -4.12
C SER A 35 -5.56 -26.32 -4.97
N ALA A 36 -4.65 -25.59 -4.34
CA ALA A 36 -3.91 -24.53 -5.00
C ALA A 36 -3.01 -25.09 -6.11
N ALA A 37 -3.28 -24.65 -7.35
CA ALA A 37 -2.47 -25.05 -8.49
C ALA A 37 -1.09 -24.36 -8.47
N PRO A 38 -0.02 -24.99 -8.98
CA PRO A 38 1.32 -24.41 -9.06
C PRO A 38 1.40 -22.99 -9.69
N PRO A 39 0.57 -22.63 -10.70
CA PRO A 39 0.58 -21.27 -11.25
C PRO A 39 0.17 -20.18 -10.24
N LEU A 40 -0.66 -20.49 -9.23
CA LEU A 40 -1.09 -19.51 -8.23
C LEU A 40 0.08 -19.07 -7.34
N ALA A 41 0.95 -20.01 -6.96
CA ALA A 41 2.16 -19.70 -6.20
C ALA A 41 3.10 -18.75 -6.98
N LEU A 42 3.22 -18.94 -8.30
CA LEU A 42 3.99 -18.03 -9.15
C LEU A 42 3.38 -16.62 -9.17
N VAL A 43 2.05 -16.50 -9.31
CA VAL A 43 1.35 -15.21 -9.25
C VAL A 43 1.57 -14.51 -7.91
N ILE A 44 1.55 -15.25 -6.80
CA ILE A 44 1.86 -14.73 -5.47
C ILE A 44 3.30 -14.18 -5.42
N GLN A 45 4.30 -14.90 -5.92
CA GLN A 45 5.69 -14.43 -5.94
C GLN A 45 5.89 -13.20 -6.83
N LEU A 46 5.26 -13.16 -8.00
CA LEU A 46 5.32 -11.99 -8.89
C LEU A 46 4.70 -10.77 -8.22
N THR A 47 3.54 -10.94 -7.57
CA THR A 47 2.90 -9.88 -6.78
C THR A 47 3.79 -9.44 -5.61
N ALA A 48 4.43 -10.40 -4.92
CA ALA A 48 5.35 -10.15 -3.82
C ALA A 48 6.56 -9.30 -4.26
N SER A 49 7.13 -9.58 -5.43
CA SER A 49 8.21 -8.78 -6.01
C SER A 49 7.81 -7.32 -6.21
N GLY A 50 6.57 -7.09 -6.67
CA GLY A 50 6.00 -5.75 -6.83
C GLY A 50 5.85 -5.03 -5.48
N LEU A 51 5.33 -5.72 -4.46
CA LEU A 51 5.22 -5.19 -3.10
C LEU A 51 6.59 -4.80 -2.52
N LEU A 52 7.62 -5.61 -2.74
CA LEU A 52 9.00 -5.31 -2.32
C LEU A 52 9.57 -4.09 -3.07
N GLY A 53 9.29 -3.96 -4.37
CA GLY A 53 9.63 -2.77 -5.15
C GLY A 53 9.02 -1.50 -4.55
N PHE A 54 7.73 -1.53 -4.24
CA PHE A 54 7.05 -0.43 -3.54
C PHE A 54 7.61 -0.20 -2.13
N ALA A 55 7.99 -1.24 -1.40
CA ALA A 55 8.58 -1.11 -0.08
C ALA A 55 9.91 -0.33 -0.13
N ILE A 56 10.76 -0.62 -1.10
CA ILE A 56 12.03 0.09 -1.33
C ILE A 56 11.79 1.53 -1.79
N LEU A 57 10.84 1.77 -2.68
CA LEU A 57 10.47 3.13 -3.10
C LEU A 57 10.05 3.97 -1.90
N ASN A 58 9.17 3.45 -1.05
CA ASN A 58 8.75 4.10 0.18
C ASN A 58 9.94 4.34 1.15
N TRP A 59 10.84 3.36 1.29
CA TRP A 59 12.02 3.49 2.15
C TRP A 59 12.99 4.58 1.68
N MET A 60 13.28 4.61 0.38
CA MET A 60 14.21 5.57 -0.21
C MET A 60 13.63 6.98 -0.19
N SER A 61 12.33 7.13 -0.43
CA SER A 61 11.66 8.42 -0.46
C SER A 61 11.27 8.97 0.92
N ARG A 62 11.44 8.21 2.01
CA ARG A 62 11.02 8.63 3.37
C ARG A 62 11.66 9.93 3.88
N ARG A 63 12.82 10.31 3.34
CA ARG A 63 13.50 11.58 3.68
C ARG A 63 13.11 12.73 2.74
N ASN A 64 12.44 12.45 1.64
CA ASN A 64 12.01 13.46 0.69
C ASN A 64 10.78 14.20 1.21
N ARG A 65 10.62 15.49 0.87
CA ARG A 65 9.38 16.21 1.17
C ARG A 65 8.28 15.64 0.27
N ILE A 66 7.30 14.96 0.87
CA ILE A 66 6.13 14.48 0.15
C ILE A 66 5.24 15.68 -0.13
N GLY A 67 5.41 16.26 -1.31
CA GLY A 67 4.74 17.46 -1.77
C GLY A 67 5.26 17.90 -3.14
N GLY A 68 4.54 18.82 -3.78
CA GLY A 68 4.89 19.31 -5.12
C GLY A 68 4.87 18.23 -6.20
N ILE A 69 5.46 18.52 -7.36
CA ILE A 69 5.45 17.64 -8.53
C ILE A 69 6.24 16.32 -8.33
N TYR A 70 7.21 16.31 -7.41
CA TYR A 70 8.08 15.15 -7.18
C TYR A 70 7.53 14.15 -6.16
N GLY A 71 6.79 14.62 -5.14
CA GLY A 71 6.24 13.75 -4.09
C GLY A 71 4.84 13.21 -4.40
N ARG A 72 4.07 13.90 -5.26
CA ARG A 72 2.69 13.54 -5.61
C ARG A 72 2.54 12.17 -6.30
N PRO A 73 3.37 11.81 -7.31
CA PRO A 73 3.24 10.51 -7.97
C PRO A 73 3.41 9.34 -7.01
N LEU A 74 4.34 9.44 -6.05
CA LEU A 74 4.56 8.40 -5.04
C LEU A 74 3.36 8.28 -4.07
N GLY A 75 2.80 9.41 -3.65
CA GLY A 75 1.61 9.42 -2.80
C GLY A 75 0.40 8.78 -3.51
N LEU A 76 0.19 9.12 -4.79
CA LEU A 76 -0.86 8.53 -5.63
C LEU A 76 -0.66 7.03 -5.86
N ALA A 77 0.58 6.60 -6.09
CA ALA A 77 0.88 5.18 -6.31
C ALA A 77 0.56 4.36 -5.05
N ASN A 78 0.93 4.84 -3.85
CA ASN A 78 0.55 4.20 -2.59
C ASN A 78 -0.96 4.25 -2.35
N LEU A 79 -1.61 5.39 -2.62
CA LEU A 79 -3.07 5.52 -2.51
C LEU A 79 -3.76 4.46 -3.35
N LEU A 80 -3.41 4.32 -4.63
CA LEU A 80 -4.02 3.34 -5.53
C LEU A 80 -3.75 1.91 -5.06
N LEU A 81 -2.51 1.60 -4.67
CA LEU A 81 -2.15 0.28 -4.16
C LEU A 81 -3.04 -0.12 -2.98
N PHE A 82 -3.16 0.74 -1.97
CA PHE A 82 -3.96 0.44 -0.77
C PHE A 82 -5.47 0.51 -1.01
N ALA A 83 -5.94 1.45 -1.82
CA ALA A 83 -7.36 1.58 -2.13
C ALA A 83 -7.87 0.37 -2.92
N ILE A 84 -7.15 -0.04 -3.97
CA ILE A 84 -7.53 -1.21 -4.78
C ILE A 84 -7.43 -2.50 -3.95
N ALA A 85 -6.42 -2.63 -3.09
CA ALA A 85 -6.30 -3.77 -2.18
C ALA A 85 -7.46 -3.83 -1.18
N ALA A 86 -7.82 -2.70 -0.54
CA ALA A 86 -8.93 -2.63 0.41
C ALA A 86 -10.27 -2.95 -0.26
N LEU A 87 -10.54 -2.38 -1.44
CA LEU A 87 -11.78 -2.63 -2.18
C LEU A 87 -11.89 -4.08 -2.67
N SER A 88 -10.80 -4.65 -3.19
CA SER A 88 -10.75 -6.05 -3.61
C SER A 88 -11.01 -7.01 -2.43
N LEU A 89 -10.36 -6.75 -1.29
CA LEU A 89 -10.51 -7.56 -0.09
C LEU A 89 -11.92 -7.43 0.51
N GLY A 90 -12.43 -6.19 0.63
CA GLY A 90 -13.78 -5.94 1.11
C GLY A 90 -14.85 -6.59 0.24
N LYS A 91 -14.69 -6.55 -1.10
CA LYS A 91 -15.58 -7.24 -2.03
C LYS A 91 -15.55 -8.76 -1.83
N ALA A 92 -14.38 -9.35 -1.64
CA ALA A 92 -14.24 -10.79 -1.40
C ALA A 92 -14.88 -11.23 -0.07
N ILE A 93 -14.68 -10.45 1.00
CA ILE A 93 -15.35 -10.71 2.29
C ILE A 93 -16.87 -10.58 2.15
N ALA A 94 -17.36 -9.53 1.47
CA ALA A 94 -18.79 -9.32 1.26
C ALA A 94 -19.45 -10.42 0.39
N ALA A 95 -18.70 -10.99 -0.55
CA ALA A 95 -19.12 -12.12 -1.37
C ALA A 95 -19.06 -13.47 -0.63
N GLY A 96 -18.57 -13.50 0.61
CA GLY A 96 -18.40 -14.73 1.40
C GLY A 96 -17.26 -15.63 0.93
N THR A 97 -16.40 -15.17 0.02
CA THR A 97 -15.26 -15.96 -0.48
C THR A 97 -14.11 -16.00 0.51
N LEU A 98 -13.98 -14.98 1.35
CA LEU A 98 -13.01 -14.92 2.43
C LEU A 98 -13.72 -14.88 3.79
N SER A 99 -13.06 -15.48 4.78
CA SER A 99 -13.54 -15.46 6.16
C SER A 99 -13.71 -14.03 6.67
N PRO A 100 -14.75 -13.74 7.47
CA PRO A 100 -14.90 -12.45 8.16
C PRO A 100 -13.70 -12.06 9.03
N ALA A 101 -12.84 -13.03 9.41
CA ALA A 101 -11.59 -12.76 10.10
C ALA A 101 -10.61 -11.86 9.32
N ALA A 102 -10.82 -11.65 8.01
CA ALA A 102 -10.01 -10.76 7.18
C ALA A 102 -10.40 -9.26 7.28
N TRP A 103 -11.48 -8.92 7.98
CA TRP A 103 -11.91 -7.52 8.18
C TRP A 103 -10.84 -6.60 8.77
N PRO A 104 -10.04 -6.99 9.79
CA PRO A 104 -8.98 -6.15 10.33
C PRO A 104 -7.94 -5.75 9.28
N ALA A 105 -7.57 -6.68 8.39
CA ALA A 105 -6.66 -6.39 7.29
C ALA A 105 -7.29 -5.41 6.29
N CYS A 106 -8.57 -5.56 5.96
CA CYS A 106 -9.31 -4.62 5.11
C CYS A 106 -9.34 -3.21 5.71
N LEU A 107 -9.60 -3.08 7.01
CA LEU A 107 -9.61 -1.80 7.71
C LEU A 107 -8.22 -1.15 7.74
N LEU A 108 -7.17 -1.94 7.95
CA LEU A 108 -5.79 -1.45 7.92
C LEU A 108 -5.41 -0.89 6.54
N LEU A 109 -5.75 -1.61 5.46
CA LEU A 109 -5.52 -1.15 4.09
C LEU A 109 -6.31 0.12 3.78
N ALA A 110 -7.58 0.19 4.21
CA ALA A 110 -8.41 1.38 4.05
C ALA A 110 -7.84 2.59 4.82
N LEU A 111 -7.29 2.38 6.02
CA LEU A 111 -6.64 3.42 6.80
C LEU A 111 -5.38 3.97 6.09
N PHE A 112 -4.55 3.10 5.52
CA PHE A 112 -3.42 3.55 4.69
C PHE A 112 -3.89 4.34 3.47
N ALA A 113 -4.91 3.84 2.75
CA ALA A 113 -5.48 4.55 1.61
C ALA A 113 -5.99 5.95 2.01
N ALA A 114 -6.77 6.06 3.08
CA ALA A 114 -7.26 7.34 3.59
C ALA A 114 -6.11 8.29 3.99
N SER A 115 -5.05 7.75 4.62
CA SER A 115 -3.86 8.53 5.01
C SER A 115 -3.13 9.10 3.79
N PHE A 116 -2.97 8.32 2.72
CA PHE A 116 -2.37 8.80 1.47
C PHE A 116 -3.29 9.73 0.68
N ALA A 117 -4.61 9.51 0.70
CA ALA A 117 -5.58 10.43 0.10
C ALA A 117 -5.50 11.80 0.76
N TRP A 118 -5.50 11.85 2.10
CA TRP A 118 -5.34 13.08 2.85
C TRP A 118 -4.00 13.77 2.53
N LEU A 119 -2.91 13.00 2.47
CA LEU A 119 -1.59 13.53 2.15
C LEU A 119 -1.51 14.13 0.74
N VAL A 120 -2.18 13.53 -0.25
CA VAL A 120 -2.13 13.98 -1.65
C VAL A 120 -3.06 15.16 -1.92
N PHE A 121 -4.29 15.14 -1.38
CA PHE A 121 -5.33 16.11 -1.71
C PHE A 121 -5.46 17.26 -0.71
N VAL A 122 -5.22 17.01 0.58
CA VAL A 122 -5.44 18.02 1.64
C VAL A 122 -4.13 18.71 2.01
N HIS A 123 -3.04 17.95 2.09
CA HIS A 123 -1.75 18.47 2.53
C HIS A 123 -0.93 19.01 1.34
N ASP A 124 -1.42 20.05 0.64
CA ASP A 124 -0.67 20.73 -0.42
C ASP A 124 0.28 21.80 0.15
N PRO A 125 1.62 21.63 0.09
CA PRO A 125 2.56 22.62 0.60
C PRO A 125 2.70 23.86 -0.28
N LEU A 126 2.23 23.85 -1.54
CA LEU A 126 2.39 24.98 -2.46
C LEU A 126 1.33 26.09 -2.27
N GLY A 127 0.23 25.80 -1.59
CA GLY A 127 -0.78 26.80 -1.25
C GLY A 127 -0.28 27.90 -0.30
N GLY A 128 0.85 27.66 0.39
CA GLY A 128 1.47 28.61 1.32
C GLY A 128 2.36 29.66 0.65
N GLU A 129 3.09 29.30 -0.42
CA GLU A 129 4.07 30.21 -1.03
C GLU A 129 3.42 31.23 -1.99
N VAL A 130 2.38 30.85 -2.73
CA VAL A 130 1.63 31.77 -3.59
C VAL A 130 0.96 32.90 -2.78
N ARG A 131 0.68 32.66 -1.49
CA ARG A 131 0.05 33.66 -0.60
C ARG A 131 1.05 34.66 0.02
N ASN A 132 2.35 34.34 0.04
CA ASN A 132 3.38 35.20 0.66
C ASN A 132 4.32 35.88 -0.36
N GLY A 133 4.28 35.52 -1.64
CA GLY A 133 5.11 36.13 -2.70
C GLY A 133 4.54 37.41 -3.34
N SER A 134 3.48 37.99 -2.78
CA SER A 134 2.82 39.21 -3.28
C SER A 134 3.08 40.45 -2.41
N ARG A 135 4.26 40.55 -1.79
CA ARG A 135 4.72 41.75 -1.09
C ARG A 135 6.08 42.19 -1.57
#